data_AF-A0A7X4F687-F1
#
_entry.id   AF-A0A7X4F687-F1
#
_cell.length_a   1.000
_cell.length_b   1.000
_cell.length_c   1.000
_cell.angle_alpha   90.00
_cell.angle_beta   90.00
_cell.angle_gamma   90.00
#
_symmetry.space_group_name_H-M   'P 1'
#
loop_
_entity.id
_entity.type
_entity.pdbx_description
1 polymer ?
#
loop_
_entity_poly.entity_id
_entity_poly.type
_entity_poly.pdbx_seq_one_letter_code
_entity_poly.pdbx_strand_id
1 'polypeptide(L)'
;MVRVVVHLVAALLAVVVTLTGCSGADAHGLTGRYVDDTIVVIAELRQAVEVGVDDPGYRQVERESRDLMNDYISRYRRNPRIKALSSFTTMQTALNSLAGHYANFENRPIPEKLRNRLQKEWKIAELSVVRGA
;
A
#
# COMPACT_ATOMS: atom_id res chain seq x y z
N MET A 1 -24.86 31.14 31.84
CA MET A 1 -24.99 29.67 31.69
C MET A 1 -24.72 29.18 30.28
N VAL A 2 -25.37 29.74 29.23
CA VAL A 2 -25.22 29.27 27.83
C VAL A 2 -23.77 29.23 27.33
N ARG A 3 -22.94 30.25 27.64
CA ARG A 3 -21.51 30.26 27.24
C ARG A 3 -20.70 29.11 27.84
N VAL A 4 -20.95 28.73 29.09
CA VAL A 4 -20.23 27.63 29.77
C VAL A 4 -20.63 26.27 29.20
N VAL A 5 -21.91 26.09 28.87
CA VAL A 5 -22.42 24.87 28.22
C VAL A 5 -21.86 24.71 26.80
N VAL A 6 -21.76 25.80 26.02
CA VAL A 6 -21.14 25.78 24.68
C VAL A 6 -19.65 25.43 24.75
N HIS A 7 -18.93 25.91 25.77
CA HIS A 7 -17.50 25.61 25.94
C HIS A 7 -17.27 24.17 26.40
N LEU A 8 -18.16 23.63 27.25
CA LEU A 8 -18.10 22.22 27.67
C LEU A 8 -18.44 21.26 26.51
N VAL A 9 -19.45 21.59 25.68
CA VAL A 9 -19.79 20.80 24.49
C VAL A 9 -18.67 20.87 23.44
N ALA A 10 -18.07 22.04 23.23
CA ALA A 10 -16.93 22.20 22.33
C ALA A 10 -15.68 21.44 22.81
N ALA A 11 -15.42 21.43 24.12
CA ALA A 11 -14.32 20.67 24.72
C ALA A 11 -14.56 19.15 24.60
N LEU A 12 -15.81 18.69 24.78
CA LEU A 12 -16.18 17.28 24.60
C LEU A 12 -16.06 16.85 23.13
N LEU A 13 -16.46 17.71 22.18
CA LEU A 13 -16.31 17.46 20.75
C LEU A 13 -14.83 17.40 20.32
N ALA A 14 -13.99 18.27 20.87
CA ALA A 14 -12.56 18.28 20.60
C ALA A 14 -11.88 16.99 21.08
N VAL A 15 -12.30 16.46 22.24
CA VAL A 15 -11.80 15.18 22.76
C VAL A 15 -12.20 14.02 21.85
N VAL A 16 -13.44 13.98 21.36
CA VAL A 16 -13.92 12.91 20.45
C VAL A 16 -13.18 12.93 19.11
N VAL A 17 -12.86 14.09 18.54
CA VAL A 17 -12.10 14.19 17.28
C VAL A 17 -10.63 13.78 17.48
N THR A 18 -10.03 14.04 18.64
CA THR A 18 -8.67 13.56 18.95
C THR A 18 -8.58 12.06 19.21
N LEU A 19 -9.69 11.39 19.52
CA LEU A 19 -9.73 9.92 19.73
C LEU A 19 -9.82 9.13 18.42
N THR A 20 -10.17 9.76 17.30
CA THR A 20 -10.18 9.14 15.96
C THR A 20 -8.81 9.11 15.27
N GLY A 21 -7.75 9.61 15.91
CA GLY A 21 -6.39 9.64 15.34
C GLY A 21 -5.50 8.43 15.69
N CYS A 22 -6.04 7.38 16.32
CA CYS A 22 -5.24 6.25 16.80
C CYS A 22 -5.55 4.95 16.03
N SER A 23 -5.24 4.94 14.75
CA SER A 23 -5.01 3.69 14.00
C SER A 23 -3.66 3.84 13.32
N GLY A 24 -2.69 2.98 13.67
CA GLY A 24 -1.28 3.04 13.24
C GLY A 24 -1.00 2.83 11.75
N ALA A 25 -1.92 3.30 10.90
CA ALA A 25 -1.75 3.49 9.47
C ALA A 25 -0.71 4.59 9.21
N ASP A 26 0.25 4.32 8.31
CA ASP A 26 1.14 5.37 7.79
C ASP A 26 0.44 6.19 6.70
N ALA A 27 1.21 7.09 6.04
CA ALA A 27 0.71 7.99 5.00
C ALA A 27 -0.01 7.26 3.86
N HIS A 28 0.26 5.98 3.64
CA HIS A 28 -0.35 5.14 2.61
C HIS A 28 -1.33 4.10 3.17
N GLY A 29 -1.74 4.23 4.43
CA GLY A 29 -2.77 3.38 5.02
C GLY A 29 -2.26 2.05 5.62
N LEU A 30 -0.96 1.80 5.68
CA LEU A 30 -0.41 0.52 6.16
C LEU A 30 -0.51 0.41 7.68
N THR A 31 -1.34 -0.51 8.15
CA THR A 31 -1.71 -0.70 9.56
C THR A 31 -0.60 -1.31 10.42
N GLY A 32 0.44 -1.85 9.81
CA GLY A 32 1.48 -2.65 10.45
C GLY A 32 1.17 -4.14 10.53
N ARG A 33 -0.06 -4.56 10.22
CA ARG A 33 -0.44 -5.98 10.20
C ARG A 33 -0.06 -6.59 8.86
N TYR A 34 0.99 -7.40 8.86
CA TYR A 34 1.61 -7.91 7.64
C TYR A 34 0.64 -8.57 6.66
N VAL A 35 -0.29 -9.39 7.16
CA VAL A 35 -1.30 -10.04 6.30
C VAL A 35 -2.19 -9.00 5.63
N ASP A 36 -2.84 -8.15 6.44
CA ASP A 36 -3.80 -7.17 5.95
C ASP A 36 -3.14 -6.19 4.99
N ASP A 37 -1.97 -5.67 5.35
CA ASP A 37 -1.23 -4.71 4.55
C ASP A 37 -0.74 -5.34 3.23
N THR A 38 -0.36 -6.62 3.21
CA THR A 38 0.00 -7.32 1.97
C THR A 38 -1.19 -7.42 1.02
N ILE A 39 -2.38 -7.76 1.53
CA ILE A 39 -3.60 -7.88 0.72
C ILE A 39 -4.01 -6.52 0.16
N VAL A 40 -3.98 -5.46 0.98
CA VAL A 40 -4.29 -4.10 0.56
C VAL A 40 -3.30 -3.63 -0.52
N VAL A 41 -2.00 -3.77 -0.29
CA VAL A 41 -0.98 -3.36 -1.28
C VAL A 41 -1.16 -4.09 -2.61
N ILE A 42 -1.45 -5.39 -2.59
CA ILE A 42 -1.75 -6.15 -3.82
C ILE A 42 -2.97 -5.58 -4.54
N ALA A 43 -4.06 -5.29 -3.80
CA ALA A 43 -5.28 -4.77 -4.38
C ALA A 43 -5.09 -3.37 -5.02
N GLU A 44 -4.36 -2.48 -4.35
CA GLU A 44 -4.02 -1.15 -4.86
C GLU A 44 -3.15 -1.25 -6.11
N LEU A 45 -2.08 -2.04 -6.07
CA LEU A 45 -1.17 -2.18 -7.22
C LEU A 45 -1.84 -2.87 -8.41
N ARG A 46 -2.78 -3.81 -8.18
CA ARG A 46 -3.59 -4.40 -9.26
C ARG A 46 -4.41 -3.34 -9.98
N GLN A 47 -4.99 -2.38 -9.28
CA GLN A 47 -5.74 -1.29 -9.89
C GLN A 47 -4.80 -0.32 -10.61
N ALA A 48 -3.68 0.02 -9.98
CA ALA A 48 -2.71 0.97 -10.54
C ALA A 48 -2.16 0.52 -11.90
N VAL A 49 -1.87 -0.77 -12.09
CA VAL A 49 -1.31 -1.28 -13.36
C VAL A 49 -2.32 -1.37 -14.51
N GLU A 50 -3.60 -1.14 -14.25
CA GLU A 50 -4.65 -1.03 -15.28
C GLU A 50 -4.83 0.42 -15.79
N VAL A 51 -4.25 1.41 -15.10
CA VAL A 51 -4.32 2.81 -15.52
C VAL A 51 -3.49 3.01 -16.79
N GLY A 52 -4.15 3.48 -17.85
CA GLY A 52 -3.51 3.76 -19.13
C GLY A 52 -2.60 4.99 -19.07
N VAL A 53 -1.54 4.99 -19.88
CA VAL A 53 -0.58 6.12 -19.93
C VAL A 53 -1.19 7.43 -20.45
N ASP A 54 -2.30 7.34 -21.18
CA ASP A 54 -3.03 8.49 -21.71
C ASP A 54 -3.99 9.09 -20.65
N ASP A 55 -4.15 8.44 -19.49
CA ASP A 55 -4.96 8.95 -18.39
C ASP A 55 -4.27 10.17 -17.74
N PRO A 56 -4.97 11.30 -17.54
CA PRO A 56 -4.41 12.48 -16.89
C PRO A 56 -3.83 12.20 -15.49
N GLY A 57 -4.36 11.21 -14.79
CA GLY A 57 -3.93 10.76 -13.47
C GLY A 57 -2.76 9.77 -13.48
N TYR A 58 -2.32 9.26 -14.63
CA TYR A 58 -1.29 8.22 -14.73
C TYR A 58 -0.02 8.54 -13.92
N ARG A 59 0.50 9.77 -14.04
CA ARG A 59 1.71 10.19 -13.31
C ARG A 59 1.51 10.26 -11.80
N GLN A 60 0.30 10.57 -11.34
CA GLN A 60 -0.01 10.55 -9.91
C GLN A 60 -0.09 9.11 -9.39
N VAL A 61 -0.80 8.24 -10.10
CA VAL A 61 -0.92 6.81 -9.77
C VAL A 61 0.45 6.13 -9.76
N GLU A 62 1.33 6.46 -10.72
CA GLU A 62 2.70 5.93 -10.74
C GLU A 62 3.50 6.34 -9.49
N ARG A 63 3.41 7.62 -9.09
CA ARG A 63 4.07 8.13 -7.88
C ARG A 63 3.54 7.45 -6.62
N GLU A 64 2.23 7.43 -6.44
CA GLU A 64 1.58 6.79 -5.29
C GLU A 64 1.92 5.29 -5.21
N SER A 65 1.98 4.61 -6.36
CA SER A 65 2.41 3.21 -6.44
C SER A 65 3.86 3.05 -5.94
N ARG A 66 4.77 3.93 -6.35
CA ARG A 66 6.18 3.89 -5.91
C ARG A 66 6.29 4.11 -4.41
N ASP A 67 5.56 5.08 -3.89
CA ASP A 67 5.59 5.42 -2.47
C ASP A 67 5.00 4.29 -1.62
N LEU A 68 3.86 3.72 -2.02
CA LEU A 68 3.26 2.54 -1.40
C LEU A 68 4.22 1.33 -1.40
N MET A 69 4.89 1.05 -2.53
CA MET A 69 5.88 -0.02 -2.63
C MET A 69 7.05 0.20 -1.67
N ASN A 70 7.56 1.43 -1.60
CA ASN A 70 8.67 1.80 -0.74
C ASN A 70 8.32 1.68 0.74
N ASP A 71 7.13 2.12 1.14
CA ASP A 71 6.64 2.04 2.51
C ASP A 71 6.44 0.60 2.94
N TYR A 72 5.79 -0.22 2.11
CA TYR A 72 5.61 -1.66 2.36
C TYR A 72 6.96 -2.37 2.55
N ILE A 73 7.90 -2.19 1.62
CA ILE A 73 9.22 -2.82 1.71
C ILE A 73 9.99 -2.31 2.93
N SER A 74 9.96 -1.01 3.20
CA SER A 74 10.70 -0.40 4.31
C SER A 74 10.21 -0.84 5.68
N ARG A 75 8.89 -1.01 5.82
CA ARG A 75 8.23 -1.51 7.03
C ARG A 75 8.62 -2.96 7.31
N TYR A 76 8.51 -3.83 6.32
CA TYR A 76 8.57 -5.28 6.56
C TYR A 76 9.96 -5.90 6.37
N ARG A 77 10.85 -5.32 5.55
CA ARG A 77 12.18 -5.91 5.31
C ARG A 77 13.06 -5.98 6.56
N ARG A 78 12.80 -5.15 7.56
CA ARG A 78 13.60 -5.07 8.80
C ARG A 78 13.30 -6.23 9.76
N ASN A 79 12.13 -6.85 9.66
CA ASN A 79 11.75 -7.97 10.49
C ASN A 79 12.26 -9.28 9.87
N PRO A 80 13.23 -9.99 10.48
CA PRO A 80 13.81 -11.20 9.90
C PRO A 80 12.79 -12.34 9.75
N ARG A 81 11.76 -12.40 10.62
CA ARG A 81 10.70 -13.41 10.51
C ARG A 81 9.89 -13.21 9.25
N ILE A 82 9.51 -11.97 8.94
CA ILE A 82 8.73 -11.63 7.73
C ILE A 82 9.61 -11.74 6.49
N LYS A 83 10.85 -11.25 6.54
CA LYS A 83 11.78 -11.30 5.41
C LYS A 83 12.04 -12.72 4.89
N ALA A 84 11.92 -13.73 5.76
CA ALA A 84 12.10 -15.13 5.40
C ALA A 84 10.84 -15.79 4.80
N LEU A 85 9.66 -15.15 4.89
CA LEU A 85 8.42 -15.72 4.37
C LEU A 85 8.42 -15.73 2.84
N SER A 86 7.91 -16.82 2.26
CA SER A 86 7.73 -16.94 0.80
C SER A 86 6.77 -15.88 0.25
N SER A 87 5.77 -15.46 1.04
CA SER A 87 4.87 -14.36 0.70
C SER A 87 5.64 -13.05 0.52
N PHE A 88 6.59 -12.75 1.42
CA PHE A 88 7.36 -11.51 1.36
C PHE A 88 8.34 -11.52 0.20
N THR A 89 9.08 -12.61 0.00
CA THR A 89 10.04 -12.71 -1.09
C THR A 89 9.36 -12.69 -2.46
N THR A 90 8.19 -13.33 -2.60
CA THR A 90 7.37 -13.25 -3.81
C THR A 90 6.88 -11.82 -4.08
N MET A 91 6.38 -11.13 -3.05
CA MET A 91 6.02 -9.71 -3.17
C MET A 91 7.23 -8.89 -3.62
N GLN A 92 8.39 -9.07 -2.99
CA GLN A 92 9.59 -8.32 -3.34
C GLN A 92 10.01 -8.52 -4.80
N THR A 93 9.84 -9.72 -5.37
CA THR A 93 10.08 -9.95 -6.82
C THR A 93 9.12 -9.13 -7.69
N ALA A 94 7.83 -9.09 -7.36
CA ALA A 94 6.84 -8.30 -8.08
C ALA A 94 7.14 -6.80 -7.97
N LEU A 95 7.40 -6.31 -6.76
CA LEU A 95 7.68 -4.89 -6.51
C LEU A 95 8.96 -4.45 -7.21
N ASN A 96 10.03 -5.26 -7.20
CA ASN A 96 11.26 -4.97 -7.92
C ASN A 96 11.04 -4.93 -9.45
N SER A 97 10.21 -5.83 -9.98
CA SER A 97 9.86 -5.82 -11.41
C SER A 97 9.10 -4.56 -11.80
N LEU A 98 8.10 -4.15 -11.01
CA LEU A 98 7.29 -2.97 -11.26
C LEU A 98 8.10 -1.67 -11.08
N ALA A 99 8.84 -1.55 -9.99
CA ALA A 99 9.73 -0.42 -9.74
C ALA A 99 10.79 -0.27 -10.85
N GLY A 100 11.32 -1.40 -11.34
CA GLY A 100 12.24 -1.44 -12.48
C GLY A 100 11.61 -0.94 -13.77
N HIS A 101 10.35 -1.28 -14.05
CA HIS A 101 9.63 -0.73 -15.21
C HIS A 101 9.48 0.79 -15.08
N TYR A 102 8.92 1.24 -13.96
CA TYR A 102 8.70 2.67 -13.76
C TYR A 102 10.02 3.47 -13.83
N ALA A 103 11.12 2.96 -13.27
CA ALA A 103 12.42 3.66 -13.29
C ALA A 103 13.05 3.80 -14.69
N ASN A 104 12.83 2.84 -15.58
CA ASN A 104 13.52 2.79 -16.88
C ASN A 104 12.64 3.23 -18.06
N PHE A 105 11.32 3.23 -17.89
CA PHE A 105 10.37 3.44 -18.98
C PHE A 105 9.30 4.47 -18.59
N GLU A 106 9.73 5.70 -18.34
CA GLU A 106 8.82 6.82 -18.09
C GLU A 106 7.84 7.01 -19.25
N ASN A 107 6.57 7.26 -18.92
CA ASN A 107 5.49 7.48 -19.89
C ASN A 107 5.31 6.31 -20.88
N ARG A 108 5.69 5.09 -20.50
CA ARG A 108 5.47 3.88 -21.30
C ARG A 108 4.51 2.93 -20.58
N PRO A 109 3.55 2.35 -21.31
CA PRO A 109 2.63 1.39 -20.72
C PRO A 109 3.39 0.17 -20.22
N ILE A 110 2.91 -0.41 -19.13
CA ILE A 110 3.41 -1.68 -18.61
C ILE A 110 3.19 -2.75 -19.70
N PRO A 111 4.25 -3.45 -20.16
CA PRO A 111 4.11 -4.50 -21.16
C PRO A 111 3.20 -5.61 -20.66
N GLU A 112 2.38 -6.19 -21.55
CA GLU A 112 1.43 -7.25 -21.20
C GLU A 112 2.11 -8.45 -20.51
N LYS A 113 3.29 -8.85 -21.01
CA LYS A 113 4.10 -9.93 -20.40
C LYS A 113 4.48 -9.61 -18.95
N LEU A 114 4.81 -8.36 -18.65
CA LEU A 114 5.11 -7.92 -17.30
C LEU A 114 3.84 -7.91 -16.44
N ARG A 115 2.73 -7.38 -16.94
CA ARG A 115 1.43 -7.39 -16.26
C ARG A 115 1.00 -8.81 -15.86
N ASN A 116 1.07 -9.75 -16.79
CA ASN A 116 0.74 -11.16 -16.55
C ASN A 116 1.64 -11.80 -15.48
N ARG A 117 2.94 -11.45 -15.48
CA ARG A 117 3.87 -11.92 -14.44
C ARG A 117 3.52 -11.34 -13.06
N LEU A 118 3.25 -10.04 -12.98
CA LEU A 118 2.85 -9.37 -11.74
C LEU A 118 1.57 -10.00 -11.16
N GLN A 119 0.54 -10.22 -11.99
CA GLN A 119 -0.70 -10.86 -11.55
C GLN A 119 -0.46 -12.27 -10.97
N LYS A 120 0.43 -13.05 -11.59
CA LYS A 120 0.83 -14.37 -11.08
C LYS A 120 1.55 -14.28 -9.75
N GLU A 121 2.53 -13.39 -9.63
CA GLU A 121 3.31 -13.20 -8.39
C GLU A 121 2.42 -12.70 -7.24
N TRP A 122 1.56 -11.70 -7.50
CA TRP A 122 0.60 -11.22 -6.52
C TRP A 122 -0.37 -12.31 -6.06
N LYS A 123 -0.88 -13.15 -6.98
CA LYS A 123 -1.74 -14.28 -6.60
C LYS A 123 -1.00 -15.29 -5.71
N ILE A 124 0.27 -15.57 -5.99
CA ILE A 124 1.09 -16.47 -5.16
C ILE A 124 1.32 -15.85 -3.79
N ALA A 125 1.68 -14.57 -3.73
CA ALA A 125 1.89 -13.83 -2.49
C ALA A 125 0.63 -13.79 -1.61
N GLU A 126 -0.52 -13.44 -2.19
CA GLU A 126 -1.83 -13.41 -1.56
C GLU A 126 -2.21 -14.76 -0.95
N LEU A 127 -2.06 -15.85 -1.72
CA LEU A 127 -2.33 -17.19 -1.19
C LEU A 127 -1.34 -17.58 -0.08
N SER A 128 -0.08 -17.18 -0.20
CA SER A 128 0.97 -17.56 0.74
C SER A 128 0.86 -16.79 2.06
N VAL A 129 0.47 -15.51 2.01
CA VAL A 129 0.33 -14.67 3.21
C VAL A 129 -0.88 -15.08 4.05
N VAL A 130 -1.99 -15.46 3.41
CA VAL A 130 -3.20 -15.94 4.12
C VAL A 130 -2.98 -17.31 4.76
N ARG A 131 -2.14 -18.17 4.16
CA ARG A 131 -1.93 -19.55 4.62
C ARG A 131 -0.95 -19.70 5.77
N GLY A 132 -0.09 -18.72 6.05
CA GLY A 132 0.98 -18.94 7.03
C GLY A 132 1.86 -17.74 7.34
N ALA A 133 1.27 -16.55 7.45
CA ALA A 133 1.93 -15.42 8.12
C ALA A 133 1.99 -15.63 9.64
#